data_AF-A0A059X7J0-F1
#
_entry.id   AF-A0A059X7J0-F1
#
_cell.length_a   1.000
_cell.length_b   1.000
_cell.length_c   1.000
_cell.angle_alpha   90.00
_cell.angle_beta   90.00
_cell.angle_gamma   90.00
#
_symmetry.space_group_name_H-M   'P 1'
#
loop_
_entity.id
_entity.type
_entity.pdbx_description
1 polymer ?
#
loop_
_entity_poly.entity_id
_entity_poly.type
_entity_poly.pdbx_seq_one_letter_code
_entity_poly.pdbx_strand_id
1 'polypeptide(L)'
;MVMVLGANLGSSLNPLLEGTAGDPVKLRVPFGNFAMRFLGCLVALPLIDPILAAMAVFDPNPARLAANFHTLFNVAVAAIFILPLPWIAELLLKLFPERLRASDPGMPQYLDKDALDTPSVALSNAAREVLRMVDTVDSMLRSSQDLFRQDDIGRVDQVSRTDDVLDRLFSSIR
;
A
#
# COMPACT_ATOMS: atom_id res chain seq x y z
N MET A 1 -18.48 -24.35 5.12
CA MET A 1 -17.14 -23.92 4.68
C MET A 1 -17.17 -23.10 3.39
N VAL A 2 -17.98 -23.44 2.38
CA VAL A 2 -18.16 -22.62 1.15
C VAL A 2 -18.53 -21.16 1.46
N MET A 3 -19.50 -20.94 2.36
CA MET A 3 -19.88 -19.58 2.82
C MET A 3 -18.72 -18.83 3.49
N VAL A 4 -17.83 -19.54 4.20
CA VAL A 4 -16.66 -18.96 4.86
C VAL A 4 -15.62 -18.50 3.81
N LEU A 5 -15.40 -19.29 2.76
CA LEU A 5 -14.58 -18.84 1.61
C LEU A 5 -15.19 -17.62 0.94
N GLY A 6 -16.49 -17.64 0.67
CA GLY A 6 -17.21 -16.53 0.05
C GLY A 6 -17.09 -15.23 0.86
N ALA A 7 -17.30 -15.29 2.17
CA ALA A 7 -17.14 -14.14 3.06
C ALA A 7 -15.67 -13.65 3.14
N ASN A 8 -14.70 -14.58 3.14
CA ASN A 8 -13.28 -14.21 3.17
C ASN A 8 -12.83 -13.55 1.85
N LEU A 9 -13.30 -14.05 0.71
CA LEU A 9 -13.05 -13.45 -0.59
C LEU A 9 -13.78 -12.10 -0.74
N GLY A 10 -15.04 -12.04 -0.30
CA GLY A 10 -15.85 -10.82 -0.34
C GLY A 10 -15.25 -9.68 0.47
N SER A 11 -14.75 -9.95 1.68
CA SER A 11 -14.07 -8.91 2.49
C SER A 11 -12.81 -8.35 1.83
N SER A 12 -12.10 -9.14 1.00
CA SER A 12 -10.96 -8.63 0.23
C SER A 12 -11.35 -7.78 -0.99
N LEU A 13 -12.62 -7.77 -1.37
CA LEU A 13 -13.12 -6.93 -2.46
C LEU A 13 -13.39 -5.48 -2.00
N ASN A 14 -13.75 -5.26 -0.73
CA ASN A 14 -14.07 -3.91 -0.23
C ASN A 14 -12.93 -2.90 -0.48
N PRO A 15 -11.66 -3.21 -0.14
CA PRO A 15 -10.56 -2.27 -0.38
C PRO A 15 -10.27 -2.00 -1.86
N LEU A 16 -10.72 -2.88 -2.77
CA LEU A 16 -10.64 -2.65 -4.22
C LEU A 16 -11.73 -1.68 -4.70
N LEU A 17 -12.90 -1.70 -4.07
CA LEU A 17 -14.00 -0.77 -4.35
C LEU A 17 -13.76 0.60 -3.70
N GLU A 18 -13.15 0.61 -2.51
CA GLU A 18 -12.76 1.82 -1.77
C GLU A 18 -11.50 2.48 -2.34
N GLY A 19 -10.59 1.68 -2.92
CA GLY A 19 -9.36 2.12 -3.56
C GLY A 19 -9.67 3.12 -4.68
N THR A 20 -9.51 4.41 -4.37
CA THR A 20 -9.87 5.53 -5.25
C THR A 20 -9.33 5.36 -6.68
N ALA A 21 -10.22 5.50 -7.66
CA ALA A 21 -9.99 5.31 -9.10
C ALA A 21 -8.96 6.27 -9.77
N GLY A 22 -8.08 6.93 -9.00
CA GLY A 22 -7.13 7.93 -9.48
C GLY A 22 -5.66 7.53 -9.37
N ASP A 23 -5.28 6.67 -8.42
CA ASP A 23 -3.89 6.33 -8.13
C ASP A 23 -3.63 4.81 -8.20
N PRO A 24 -2.98 4.30 -9.26
CA PRO A 24 -2.65 2.88 -9.37
C PRO A 24 -1.83 2.34 -8.20
N VAL A 25 -1.02 3.17 -7.53
CA VAL A 25 -0.20 2.74 -6.39
C VAL A 25 -1.08 2.21 -5.25
N LYS A 26 -2.24 2.87 -5.01
CA LYS A 26 -3.20 2.47 -3.97
C LYS A 26 -3.85 1.11 -4.24
N LEU A 27 -3.88 0.65 -5.49
CA LEU A 27 -4.49 -0.62 -5.87
C LEU A 27 -3.55 -1.83 -5.72
N ARG A 28 -2.23 -1.62 -5.59
CA ARG A 28 -1.24 -2.72 -5.53
C ARG A 28 -1.54 -3.72 -4.42
N VAL A 29 -1.70 -3.22 -3.19
CA VAL A 29 -1.93 -4.07 -2.01
C VAL A 29 -3.32 -4.72 -2.02
N PRO A 30 -4.42 -3.97 -2.20
CA PRO A 30 -5.76 -4.56 -2.32
C PRO A 30 -5.88 -5.63 -3.40
N PHE A 31 -5.32 -5.36 -4.60
CA PHE A 31 -5.38 -6.28 -5.71
C PHE A 31 -4.56 -7.55 -5.46
N GLY A 32 -3.34 -7.40 -4.94
CA GLY A 32 -2.51 -8.54 -4.57
C GLY A 32 -3.21 -9.44 -3.54
N ASN A 33 -3.77 -8.86 -2.49
CA ASN A 33 -4.51 -9.58 -1.46
C ASN A 33 -5.72 -10.33 -2.03
N PHE A 34 -6.53 -9.65 -2.84
CA PHE A 34 -7.70 -10.27 -3.50
C PHE A 34 -7.28 -11.42 -4.41
N ALA A 35 -6.28 -11.22 -5.28
CA ALA A 35 -5.80 -12.22 -6.22
C ALA A 35 -5.28 -13.48 -5.52
N MET A 36 -4.48 -13.33 -4.45
CA MET A 36 -3.98 -14.46 -3.66
C MET A 36 -5.13 -15.25 -3.01
N ARG A 37 -6.12 -14.55 -2.45
CA ARG A 37 -7.32 -15.18 -1.86
C ARG A 37 -8.19 -15.85 -2.91
N PHE A 38 -8.34 -15.25 -4.08
CA PHE A 38 -9.09 -15.81 -5.19
C PHE A 38 -8.47 -17.11 -5.69
N LEU A 39 -7.16 -17.13 -5.92
CA LEU A 39 -6.41 -18.35 -6.26
C LEU A 39 -6.51 -19.40 -5.15
N GLY A 40 -6.37 -18.99 -3.89
CA GLY A 40 -6.57 -19.87 -2.74
C GLY A 40 -7.98 -20.50 -2.73
N CYS A 41 -9.02 -19.72 -3.01
CA CYS A 41 -10.40 -20.22 -3.10
C CYS A 41 -10.57 -21.22 -4.25
N LEU A 42 -9.99 -20.94 -5.44
CA LEU A 42 -10.04 -21.85 -6.58
C LEU A 42 -9.42 -23.22 -6.27
N VAL A 43 -8.32 -23.24 -5.52
CA VAL A 43 -7.67 -24.48 -5.08
C VAL A 43 -8.45 -25.15 -3.95
N ALA A 44 -8.93 -24.37 -2.97
CA ALA A 44 -9.63 -24.91 -1.81
C ALA A 44 -11.00 -25.50 -2.14
N LEU A 45 -11.74 -24.92 -3.10
CA LEU A 45 -13.09 -25.36 -3.49
C LEU A 45 -13.20 -26.86 -3.79
N PRO A 46 -12.40 -27.46 -4.70
CA PRO A 46 -12.45 -28.91 -4.96
C PRO A 46 -11.96 -29.76 -3.78
N LEU A 47 -11.24 -29.16 -2.83
CA LEU A 47 -10.70 -29.81 -1.64
C LEU A 47 -11.59 -29.63 -0.39
N ILE A 48 -12.77 -28.98 -0.50
CA ILE A 48 -13.61 -28.68 0.67
C ILE A 48 -14.04 -29.94 1.41
N ASP A 49 -14.53 -30.95 0.71
CA ASP A 49 -15.04 -32.17 1.33
C ASP A 49 -13.93 -32.96 2.07
N PRO A 50 -12.74 -33.21 1.48
CA PRO A 50 -11.67 -33.87 2.22
C PRO A 50 -11.14 -33.02 3.39
N ILE A 51 -11.07 -31.69 3.25
CA ILE A 51 -10.68 -30.80 4.35
C ILE A 51 -11.70 -30.88 5.49
N LEU A 52 -12.99 -30.81 5.17
CA LEU A 52 -14.07 -30.92 6.14
C LEU A 52 -14.02 -32.26 6.88
N ALA A 53 -13.87 -33.37 6.14
CA ALA A 53 -13.77 -34.70 6.72
C ALA A 53 -12.57 -34.80 7.67
N ALA A 54 -11.40 -34.31 7.26
CA ALA A 54 -10.20 -34.33 8.10
C ALA A 54 -10.36 -33.49 9.38
N MET A 55 -10.97 -32.31 9.27
CA MET A 55 -11.19 -31.42 10.42
C MET A 55 -12.25 -31.96 11.40
N ALA A 56 -13.31 -32.59 10.88
CA ALA A 56 -14.39 -33.14 11.69
C ALA A 56 -13.95 -34.32 12.58
N VAL A 57 -12.84 -35.00 12.25
CA VAL A 57 -12.23 -36.04 13.10
C VAL A 57 -11.70 -35.44 14.41
N PHE A 58 -11.17 -34.22 14.38
CA PHE A 58 -10.62 -33.56 15.56
C PHE A 58 -11.71 -32.86 16.38
N ASP A 59 -12.61 -32.16 15.71
CA ASP A 59 -13.70 -31.44 16.37
C ASP A 59 -14.90 -31.27 15.43
N PRO A 60 -16.03 -31.94 15.67
CA PRO A 60 -17.20 -31.89 14.80
C PRO A 60 -18.07 -30.64 15.03
N ASN A 61 -17.74 -29.77 16.00
CA ASN A 61 -18.56 -28.59 16.28
C ASN A 61 -18.58 -27.62 15.07
N PRO A 62 -19.77 -27.31 14.49
CA PRO A 62 -19.85 -26.51 13.27
C PRO A 62 -19.25 -25.10 13.38
N ALA A 63 -19.37 -24.44 14.54
CA ALA A 63 -18.83 -23.11 14.75
C ALA A 63 -17.29 -23.12 14.80
N ARG A 64 -16.71 -24.10 15.51
CA ARG A 64 -15.25 -24.28 15.55
C ARG A 64 -14.69 -24.77 14.22
N LEU A 65 -15.41 -25.62 13.49
CA LEU A 65 -15.04 -26.00 12.13
C LEU A 65 -14.95 -24.78 11.20
N ALA A 66 -15.93 -23.87 11.26
CA ALA A 66 -15.90 -22.64 10.47
C ALA A 66 -14.72 -21.74 10.83
N ALA A 67 -14.47 -21.52 12.14
CA ALA A 67 -13.37 -20.70 12.62
C ALA A 67 -12.00 -21.32 12.27
N ASN A 68 -11.81 -22.62 12.54
CA ASN A 68 -10.57 -23.34 12.24
C ASN A 68 -10.30 -23.37 10.74
N PHE A 69 -11.33 -23.56 9.91
CA PHE A 69 -11.19 -23.54 8.46
C PHE A 69 -10.78 -22.16 7.96
N HIS A 70 -11.39 -21.10 8.51
CA HIS A 70 -11.00 -19.73 8.18
C HIS A 70 -9.52 -19.47 8.49
N THR A 71 -9.07 -19.85 9.69
CA THR A 71 -7.67 -19.69 10.11
C THR A 71 -6.73 -20.53 9.24
N LEU A 72 -7.03 -21.82 9.06
CA LEU A 72 -6.23 -22.73 8.25
C LEU A 72 -6.09 -22.24 6.81
N PHE A 73 -7.19 -21.78 6.22
CA PHE A 73 -7.18 -21.23 4.86
C PHE A 73 -6.24 -20.01 4.75
N ASN A 74 -6.37 -19.02 5.64
CA ASN A 74 -5.53 -17.83 5.57
C ASN A 74 -4.05 -18.15 5.84
N VAL A 75 -3.76 -19.07 6.78
CA VAL A 75 -2.39 -19.53 7.04
C VAL A 75 -1.81 -20.27 5.84
N ALA A 76 -2.58 -21.15 5.20
CA ALA A 76 -2.14 -21.89 4.02
C ALA A 76 -1.86 -20.94 2.84
N VAL A 77 -2.76 -19.98 2.58
CA VAL A 77 -2.54 -18.95 1.56
C VAL A 77 -1.27 -18.16 1.87
N ALA A 78 -1.09 -17.69 3.11
CA ALA A 78 0.12 -16.96 3.51
C ALA A 78 1.39 -17.80 3.32
N ALA A 79 1.39 -19.07 3.76
CA ALA A 79 2.53 -19.97 3.63
C ALA A 79 2.89 -20.27 2.16
N ILE A 80 1.89 -20.40 1.28
CA ILE A 80 2.11 -20.65 -0.15
C ILE A 80 2.66 -19.40 -0.84
N PHE A 81 2.10 -18.23 -0.54
CA PHE A 81 2.42 -17.00 -1.26
C PHE A 81 3.59 -16.19 -0.68
N ILE A 82 4.08 -16.50 0.52
CA ILE A 82 5.24 -15.82 1.10
C ILE A 82 6.52 -16.01 0.26
N LEU A 83 6.70 -17.19 -0.34
CA LEU A 83 7.89 -17.51 -1.13
C LEU A 83 7.93 -16.73 -2.48
N PRO A 84 6.87 -16.73 -3.30
CA PRO A 84 6.84 -15.94 -4.55
C PRO A 84 6.52 -14.45 -4.33
N LEU A 85 6.37 -13.98 -3.09
CA LEU A 85 5.94 -12.62 -2.78
C LEU A 85 6.76 -11.52 -3.50
N PRO A 86 8.10 -11.61 -3.60
CA PRO A 86 8.88 -10.61 -4.34
C PRO A 86 8.50 -10.52 -5.83
N TRP A 87 8.26 -11.67 -6.48
CA TRP A 87 7.86 -11.71 -7.89
C TRP A 87 6.44 -11.17 -8.09
N ILE A 88 5.54 -11.45 -7.14
CA ILE A 88 4.19 -10.89 -7.15
C ILE A 88 4.25 -9.37 -7.00
N ALA A 89 5.11 -8.86 -6.11
CA ALA A 89 5.31 -7.43 -5.95
C ALA A 89 5.81 -6.78 -7.25
N GLU A 90 6.80 -7.37 -7.94
CA GLU A 90 7.26 -6.90 -9.24
C GLU A 90 6.14 -6.90 -10.30
N LEU A 91 5.31 -7.95 -10.33
CA LEU A 91 4.17 -8.01 -11.24
C LEU A 91 3.15 -6.90 -10.94
N LEU A 92 2.88 -6.64 -9.67
CA LEU A 92 1.97 -5.56 -9.24
C LEU A 92 2.52 -4.18 -9.57
N LEU A 93 3.84 -3.97 -9.47
CA LEU A 93 4.48 -2.73 -9.92
C LEU A 93 4.33 -2.52 -11.43
N LYS A 94 4.37 -3.59 -12.23
CA LYS A 94 4.14 -3.54 -13.69
C LYS A 94 2.66 -3.34 -14.05
N LEU A 95 1.75 -3.99 -13.32
CA LEU A 95 0.31 -3.92 -13.57
C LEU A 95 -0.28 -2.59 -13.11
N PHE A 96 0.25 -2.04 -12.02
CA PHE A 96 -0.12 -0.76 -11.45
C PHE A 96 1.10 0.17 -11.39
N PRO A 97 1.59 0.64 -12.55
CA PRO A 97 2.72 1.54 -12.60
C PRO A 97 2.39 2.84 -11.87
N GLU A 98 3.39 3.40 -11.20
CA GLU A 98 3.26 4.71 -10.59
C GLU A 98 3.00 5.72 -11.69
N ARG A 99 1.85 6.41 -11.64
CA ARG A 99 1.64 7.54 -12.55
C ARG A 99 2.65 8.58 -12.13
N LEU A 100 3.52 8.99 -13.06
CA LEU A 100 4.24 10.25 -12.94
C LEU A 100 3.19 11.35 -12.76
N ARG A 101 2.90 11.71 -11.51
CA ARG A 101 2.13 12.91 -11.20
C ARG A 101 2.94 14.04 -11.82
N ALA A 102 2.32 14.79 -12.73
CA ALA A 102 2.95 15.95 -13.33
C ALA A 102 3.31 16.96 -12.22
N SER A 103 4.57 16.91 -11.79
CA SER A 103 5.50 18.02 -11.57
C SER A 103 5.04 19.26 -10.80
N ASP A 104 4.18 19.14 -9.77
CA ASP A 104 4.18 20.14 -8.69
C ASP A 104 5.01 19.59 -7.51
N PRO A 105 6.24 20.07 -7.30
CA PRO A 105 7.06 19.68 -6.16
C PRO A 105 6.37 19.95 -4.81
N GLY A 106 5.46 20.93 -4.76
CA GLY A 106 4.74 21.32 -3.54
C GLY A 106 3.50 20.49 -3.24
N MET A 107 3.17 19.48 -4.07
CA MET A 107 2.05 18.58 -3.78
C MET A 107 2.51 17.39 -2.92
N PRO A 108 1.84 17.06 -1.82
CA PRO A 108 2.18 15.91 -0.98
C PRO A 108 2.15 14.60 -1.76
N GLN A 109 3.17 13.76 -1.55
CA GLN A 109 3.27 12.47 -2.24
C GLN A 109 2.91 11.30 -1.33
N TYR A 110 3.33 11.35 -0.07
CA TYR A 110 3.16 10.26 0.87
C TYR A 110 1.96 10.44 1.80
N LEU A 111 1.46 11.68 1.95
CA LEU A 111 0.29 11.96 2.77
C LEU A 111 -0.96 11.37 2.12
N ASP A 112 -1.57 10.42 2.84
CA ASP A 112 -2.82 9.79 2.44
C ASP A 112 -3.90 10.09 3.49
N LYS A 113 -4.95 10.79 3.08
CA LYS A 113 -6.08 11.13 3.96
C LYS A 113 -6.84 9.88 4.41
N ASP A 114 -6.85 8.84 3.58
CA ASP A 114 -7.52 7.58 3.89
C ASP A 114 -6.78 6.79 5.00
N ALA A 115 -5.50 7.11 5.23
CA ALA A 115 -4.69 6.48 6.28
C ALA A 115 -4.91 7.09 7.68
N LEU A 116 -5.65 8.18 7.82
CA LEU A 116 -5.87 8.87 9.09
C LEU A 116 -6.55 7.98 10.14
N ASP A 117 -7.37 7.02 9.71
CA ASP A 117 -8.03 6.06 10.59
C ASP A 117 -7.07 4.96 11.13
N THR A 118 -5.85 4.87 10.59
CA THR A 118 -4.81 3.94 11.04
C THR A 118 -3.55 4.70 11.48
N PRO A 119 -3.42 5.03 12.80
CA PRO A 119 -2.38 5.94 13.29
C PRO A 119 -0.95 5.55 12.93
N SER A 120 -0.63 4.25 12.92
CA SER A 120 0.70 3.76 12.55
C SER A 120 1.04 4.01 11.07
N VAL A 121 0.05 3.87 10.19
CA VAL A 121 0.21 4.13 8.75
C VAL A 121 0.28 5.64 8.49
N ALA A 122 -0.60 6.42 9.12
CA ALA A 122 -0.55 7.89 9.05
C ALA A 122 0.82 8.45 9.50
N LEU A 123 1.36 7.97 10.62
CA LEU A 123 2.67 8.39 11.13
C LEU A 123 3.80 7.99 10.18
N SER A 124 3.76 6.78 9.62
CA SER A 124 4.75 6.34 8.64
C SER A 124 4.70 7.18 7.35
N ASN A 125 3.51 7.58 6.92
CA ASN A 125 3.31 8.45 5.76
C ASN A 125 3.82 9.87 6.01
N ALA A 126 3.54 10.44 7.19
CA ALA A 126 4.07 11.74 7.60
C ALA A 126 5.60 11.72 7.69
N ALA A 127 6.20 10.66 8.26
CA ALA A 127 7.65 10.52 8.33
C ALA A 127 8.31 10.48 6.94
N ARG A 128 7.69 9.79 5.96
CA ARG A 128 8.17 9.79 4.57
C ARG A 128 8.07 11.16 3.91
N GLU A 129 7.01 11.91 4.19
CA GLU A 129 6.87 13.28 3.67
C GLU A 129 7.92 14.23 4.26
N VAL A 130 8.21 14.12 5.56
CA VAL A 130 9.28 14.89 6.21
C VAL A 130 10.65 14.57 5.60
N LEU A 131 10.95 13.29 5.33
CA LEU A 131 12.21 12.92 4.66
C LEU A 131 12.32 13.55 3.26
N ARG A 132 11.22 13.64 2.51
CA ARG A 132 11.20 14.35 1.21
C ARG A 132 11.43 15.86 1.35
N MET A 133 10.91 16.47 2.42
CA MET A 133 11.20 17.87 2.73
C MET A 133 12.68 18.09 3.02
N VAL A 134 13.34 17.14 3.71
CA VAL A 134 14.79 17.20 3.95
C VAL A 134 15.58 17.21 2.64
N ASP A 135 15.21 16.37 1.66
CA ASP A 135 15.87 16.37 0.34
C ASP A 135 15.67 17.71 -0.40
N THR A 136 14.47 18.31 -0.28
CA THR A 136 14.18 19.64 -0.84
C THR A 136 15.06 20.72 -0.21
N VAL A 137 15.22 20.69 1.12
CA VAL A 137 16.09 21.61 1.86
C VAL A 137 17.55 21.43 1.49
N ASP A 138 18.05 20.19 1.34
CA ASP A 138 19.44 19.95 0.92
C ASP A 138 19.71 20.56 -0.47
N SER A 139 18.77 20.37 -1.41
CA SER A 139 18.85 20.99 -2.74
C SER A 139 18.85 22.52 -2.69
N MET A 140 18.02 23.12 -1.83
CA MET A 140 17.97 24.57 -1.62
C MET A 140 19.28 25.10 -1.05
N LEU A 141 19.85 24.42 -0.04
CA LEU A 141 21.12 24.82 0.58
C LEU A 141 22.29 24.74 -0.41
N ARG A 142 22.36 23.69 -1.23
CA ARG A 142 23.37 23.57 -2.29
C ARG A 142 23.24 24.69 -3.33
N SER A 143 22.02 24.96 -3.78
CA SER A 143 21.74 26.04 -4.74
C SER A 143 22.13 27.41 -4.20
N SER A 144 21.85 27.67 -2.91
CA SER A 144 22.27 28.89 -2.22
C SER A 144 23.79 29.02 -2.12
N GLN A 145 24.50 27.93 -1.81
CA GLN A 145 25.97 27.93 -1.78
C GLN A 145 26.59 28.24 -3.15
N ASP A 146 26.02 27.68 -4.22
CA ASP A 146 26.48 27.93 -5.59
C ASP A 146 26.23 29.37 -6.02
N LEU A 147 25.08 29.94 -5.64
CA LEU A 147 24.74 31.35 -5.83
C LEU A 147 25.79 32.28 -5.24
N PHE A 148 26.15 32.08 -3.96
CA PHE A 148 27.17 32.89 -3.30
C PHE A 148 28.58 32.73 -3.89
N ARG A 149 28.89 31.58 -4.50
CA ARG A 149 30.19 31.36 -5.15
C ARG A 149 30.28 31.97 -6.54
N GLN A 150 29.17 32.03 -7.28
CA GLN A 150 29.14 32.42 -8.68
C GLN A 150 28.64 33.86 -8.90
N ASP A 151 28.17 34.55 -7.85
CA ASP A 151 27.60 35.91 -7.89
C ASP A 151 26.43 36.03 -8.90
N ASP A 152 25.73 34.93 -9.14
CA ASP A 152 24.68 34.82 -10.17
C ASP A 152 23.30 35.20 -9.62
N ILE A 153 23.09 36.50 -9.43
CA ILE A 153 21.83 37.08 -8.89
C ILE A 153 20.59 36.60 -9.69
N GLY A 154 20.75 36.19 -10.95
CA GLY A 154 19.66 35.67 -11.78
C GLY A 154 19.05 34.35 -11.30
N ARG A 155 19.73 33.61 -10.41
CA ARG A 155 19.25 32.32 -9.87
C ARG A 155 18.58 32.45 -8.49
N VAL A 156 18.52 33.65 -7.90
CA VAL A 156 17.85 33.91 -6.61
C VAL A 156 16.36 33.54 -6.66
N ASP A 157 15.68 33.86 -7.76
CA ASP A 157 14.27 33.50 -7.97
C ASP A 157 14.04 31.98 -7.94
N GLN A 158 15.04 31.18 -8.32
CA GLN A 158 14.93 29.72 -8.34
C GLN A 158 15.02 29.13 -6.92
N VAL A 159 15.86 29.72 -6.06
CA VAL A 159 15.92 29.36 -4.63
C VAL A 159 14.64 29.78 -3.92
N SER A 160 14.13 30.99 -4.19
CA SER A 160 12.86 31.49 -3.65
C SER A 160 11.68 30.55 -3.98
N ARG A 161 11.60 30.07 -5.23
CA ARG A 161 10.58 29.07 -5.63
C ARG A 161 10.68 27.73 -4.93
N THR A 162 11.87 27.36 -4.45
CA THR A 162 12.09 26.10 -3.71
C THR A 162 11.62 26.24 -2.25
N ASP A 163 11.73 27.44 -1.69
CA ASP A 163 11.16 27.79 -0.38
C ASP A 163 9.61 27.73 -0.42
N ASP A 164 8.99 28.28 -1.47
CA ASP A 164 7.53 28.18 -1.69
C ASP A 164 7.03 26.72 -1.75
N VAL A 165 7.86 25.81 -2.27
CA VAL A 165 7.55 24.37 -2.29
C VAL A 165 7.59 23.81 -0.88
N LEU A 166 8.60 24.15 -0.09
CA LEU A 166 8.76 23.69 1.29
C LEU A 166 7.58 24.14 2.17
N ASP A 167 7.13 25.38 2.02
CA ASP A 167 5.97 25.92 2.74
C ASP A 167 4.67 25.19 2.41
N ARG A 168 4.44 24.88 1.12
CA ARG A 168 3.28 24.07 0.70
C ARG A 168 3.33 22.65 1.29
N LEU A 169 4.51 22.04 1.36
CA LEU A 169 4.66 20.71 1.99
C LEU A 169 4.44 20.76 3.50
N PHE A 170 5.04 21.74 4.19
CA PHE A 170 4.88 21.91 5.64
C PHE A 170 3.42 22.14 6.02
N SER A 171 2.71 23.02 5.30
CA SER A 171 1.29 23.27 5.52
C SER A 171 0.40 22.04 5.31
N SER A 172 0.84 21.07 4.51
CA SER A 172 0.09 19.84 4.25
C SER A 172 0.22 18.79 5.36
N ILE A 173 1.27 18.87 6.19
CA ILE A 173 1.51 17.97 7.33
C ILE A 173 0.71 18.42 8.57
N ARG A 174 0.41 19.71 8.68
CA ARG A 174 -0.30 20.33 9.81
C ARG A 174 -1.81 20.04 9.78
#